data_AF-A0A0R1TY63-F1
#
_entry.id   AF-A0A0R1TY63-F1
#
_cell.length_a   1.000
_cell.length_b   1.000
_cell.length_c   1.000
_cell.angle_alpha   90.00
_cell.angle_beta   90.00
_cell.angle_gamma   90.00
#
_symmetry.space_group_name_H-M   'P 1'
#
loop_
_entity.id
_entity.type
_entity.pdbx_description
1 polymer ?
#
loop_
_entity_poly.entity_id
_entity_poly.type
_entity_poly.pdbx_seq_one_letter_code
_entity_poly.pdbx_strand_id
1 'polypeptide(L)'
;MKETKTLEYKEKITNTFLKTVSAYANYETGVIKFGITDSGEVVGVTDPKATCLNIENKINDSIDPRPNFKLTIEAHNVIALKVFEGLEKPYLYKGKAYKRNDTATIEVSRGELNRLTLQGVEKTFDEQLTSTKELHFTALEKELQDKLGIKKLTPDILKTLDLLSPAGYNHAAELLADENDFTGVDLV
;
A
#
# COMPACT_ATOMS: atom_id res chain seq x y z
N MET A 1 27.77 1.83 13.72
CA MET A 1 26.35 2.27 13.68
C MET A 1 25.52 1.06 13.26
N LYS A 2 24.29 0.87 13.76
CA LYS A 2 23.46 -0.30 13.41
C LYS A 2 22.34 0.12 12.45
N GLU A 3 22.13 -0.65 11.39
CA GLU A 3 20.94 -0.52 10.54
C GLU A 3 19.67 -0.83 11.33
N THR A 4 18.56 -0.26 10.88
CA THR A 4 17.24 -0.51 11.48
C THR A 4 16.21 -0.72 10.38
N LYS A 5 14.96 -0.98 10.80
CA LYS A 5 13.84 -1.09 9.86
C LYS A 5 13.66 0.17 9.01
N THR A 6 13.97 1.36 9.52
CA THR A 6 13.77 2.67 8.84
C THR A 6 15.06 3.38 8.46
N LEU A 7 16.22 2.75 8.64
CA LEU A 7 17.53 3.29 8.29
C LEU A 7 18.40 2.23 7.63
N GLU A 8 18.82 2.51 6.39
CA GLU A 8 19.70 1.65 5.59
C GLU A 8 20.96 2.40 5.19
N TYR A 9 22.11 1.72 5.27
CA TYR A 9 23.39 2.26 4.82
C TYR A 9 23.78 1.64 3.48
N LYS A 10 24.41 2.44 2.63
CA LYS A 10 24.98 2.01 1.36
C LYS A 10 26.32 2.67 1.13
N GLU A 11 27.36 1.87 0.97
CA GLU A 11 28.67 2.39 0.55
C GLU A 11 28.58 2.89 -0.89
N LYS A 12 28.00 2.07 -1.78
CA LYS A 12 27.90 2.31 -3.22
C LYS A 12 26.46 2.37 -3.68
N ILE A 13 26.22 3.20 -4.69
CA ILE A 13 24.90 3.34 -5.31
C ILE A 13 24.75 2.28 -6.39
N THR A 14 24.09 1.20 -6.01
CA THR A 14 23.65 0.14 -6.92
C THR A 14 22.13 0.17 -7.01
N ASN A 15 21.54 -0.35 -8.09
CA ASN A 15 20.07 -0.36 -8.24
C ASN A 15 19.31 -1.13 -7.14
N THR A 16 20.01 -1.82 -6.22
CA THR A 16 19.39 -2.51 -5.09
C THR A 16 18.68 -1.57 -4.13
N PHE A 17 19.12 -0.30 -4.01
CA PHE A 17 18.45 0.68 -3.13
C PHE A 17 17.00 0.93 -3.55
N LEU A 18 16.65 0.74 -4.84
CA LEU A 18 15.30 0.92 -5.36
C LEU A 18 14.30 -0.08 -4.74
N LYS A 19 14.76 -1.27 -4.35
CA LYS A 19 13.95 -2.21 -3.56
C LYS A 19 13.56 -1.58 -2.22
N THR A 20 14.52 -0.93 -1.57
CA THR A 20 14.29 -0.26 -0.28
C THR A 20 13.39 0.97 -0.44
N VAL A 21 13.53 1.73 -1.53
CA VAL A 21 12.59 2.82 -1.87
C VAL A 21 11.16 2.29 -1.97
N SER A 22 10.95 1.21 -2.72
CA SER A 22 9.64 0.52 -2.78
C SER A 22 9.17 0.07 -1.40
N ALA A 23 10.07 -0.48 -0.57
CA ALA A 23 9.72 -0.92 0.77
C ALA A 23 9.26 0.20 1.70
N TYR A 24 9.96 1.34 1.69
CA TYR A 24 9.58 2.50 2.50
C TYR A 24 8.27 3.12 2.01
N ALA A 25 8.12 3.31 0.70
CA ALA A 25 6.89 3.85 0.14
C ALA A 25 5.65 2.98 0.44
N ASN A 26 5.80 1.65 0.51
CA ASN A 26 4.69 0.73 0.80
C ASN A 26 4.30 0.61 2.27
N TYR A 27 5.22 0.82 3.22
CA TYR A 27 4.99 0.40 4.61
C TYR A 27 5.38 1.41 5.68
N GLU A 28 6.41 2.22 5.46
CA GLU A 28 6.94 3.09 6.51
C GLU A 28 7.94 4.10 5.95
N THR A 29 7.83 5.36 6.39
CA THR A 29 8.82 6.39 6.05
C THR A 29 10.20 5.99 6.55
N GLY A 30 11.21 6.05 5.69
CA GLY A 30 12.58 5.62 6.00
C GLY A 30 13.66 6.45 5.31
N VAL A 31 14.91 6.21 5.70
CA VAL A 31 16.09 6.91 5.19
C VAL A 31 17.12 5.92 4.67
N ILE A 32 17.68 6.21 3.49
CA ILE A 32 18.87 5.54 2.96
C ILE A 32 20.03 6.54 3.00
N LYS A 33 21.14 6.17 3.64
CA LYS A 33 22.36 6.98 3.66
C LYS A 33 23.43 6.38 2.77
N PHE A 34 23.86 7.14 1.75
CA PHE A 34 24.91 6.76 0.81
C PHE A 34 26.27 7.33 1.21
N GLY A 35 27.33 6.56 1.00
CA GLY A 35 28.69 6.91 1.41
C GLY A 35 29.03 6.46 2.83
N ILE A 36 28.33 5.42 3.33
CA ILE A 36 28.59 4.79 4.63
C ILE A 36 28.73 3.27 4.41
N THR A 37 29.82 2.69 4.93
CA THR A 37 30.09 1.24 4.82
C THR A 37 29.15 0.43 5.73
N ASP A 38 29.09 -0.88 5.53
CA ASP A 38 28.32 -1.79 6.39
C ASP A 38 28.85 -1.81 7.85
N SER A 39 30.13 -1.44 8.08
CA SER A 39 30.71 -1.26 9.41
C SER A 39 30.35 0.10 10.05
N GLY A 40 29.71 1.00 9.29
CA GLY A 40 29.32 2.34 9.72
C GLY A 40 30.42 3.39 9.56
N GLU A 41 31.45 3.12 8.77
CA GLU A 41 32.50 4.09 8.43
C GLU A 41 32.02 5.05 7.33
N VAL A 42 32.32 6.34 7.51
CA VAL A 42 31.94 7.37 6.54
C VAL A 42 33.03 7.50 5.48
N VAL A 43 32.73 7.06 4.26
CA VAL A 43 33.61 7.18 3.10
C VAL A 43 33.23 8.37 2.21
N GLY A 44 31.97 8.80 2.29
CA GLY A 44 31.43 9.89 1.47
C GLY A 44 31.20 9.50 0.00
N VAL A 45 30.64 10.43 -0.76
CA VAL A 45 30.42 10.30 -2.20
C VAL A 45 31.28 11.32 -2.95
N THR A 46 31.95 10.90 -4.03
CA THR A 46 32.89 11.76 -4.78
C THR A 46 32.23 13.01 -5.38
N ASP A 47 31.08 12.86 -6.03
CA ASP A 47 30.29 13.96 -6.58
C ASP A 47 28.83 13.86 -6.08
N PRO A 48 28.53 14.40 -4.89
CA PRO A 48 27.24 14.19 -4.27
C PRO A 48 26.10 14.88 -5.03
N LYS A 49 26.37 15.97 -5.77
CA LYS A 49 25.34 16.68 -6.55
C LYS A 49 24.91 15.88 -7.78
N ALA A 50 25.87 15.44 -8.60
CA ALA A 50 25.55 14.60 -9.76
C ALA A 50 24.92 13.27 -9.33
N THR A 51 25.36 12.76 -8.18
CA THR A 51 24.81 11.55 -7.59
C THR A 51 23.35 11.70 -7.15
N CYS A 52 22.98 12.81 -6.51
CA CYS A 52 21.58 13.10 -6.18
C CYS A 52 20.69 13.07 -7.42
N LEU A 53 21.11 13.73 -8.50
CA LEU A 53 20.37 13.74 -9.77
C LEU A 53 20.21 12.32 -10.34
N ASN A 54 21.24 11.49 -10.25
CA ASN A 54 21.18 10.09 -10.68
C ASN A 54 20.21 9.26 -9.82
N ILE A 55 20.22 9.44 -8.50
CA ILE A 55 19.27 8.78 -7.59
C ILE A 55 17.84 9.18 -7.93
N GLU A 56 17.59 10.48 -8.11
CA GLU A 56 16.28 11.03 -8.48
C GLU A 56 15.76 10.42 -9.79
N ASN A 57 16.57 10.45 -10.85
CA ASN A 57 16.19 9.85 -12.14
C ASN A 57 15.91 8.36 -12.01
N LYS A 58 16.75 7.61 -11.29
CA LYS A 58 16.53 6.17 -11.05
C LYS A 58 15.21 5.88 -10.35
N ILE A 59 14.81 6.69 -9.37
CA ILE A 59 13.52 6.53 -8.68
C ILE A 59 12.38 6.82 -9.65
N ASN A 60 12.44 7.96 -10.35
CA ASN A 60 11.39 8.42 -11.26
C ASN A 60 11.13 7.49 -12.45
N ASP A 61 12.18 6.80 -12.90
CA ASP A 61 12.13 5.88 -14.05
C ASP A 61 11.80 4.44 -13.67
N SER A 62 12.01 4.05 -12.41
CA SER A 62 11.97 2.64 -12.00
C SER A 62 10.90 2.29 -10.97
N ILE A 63 10.37 3.27 -10.25
CA ILE A 63 9.33 3.07 -9.23
C ILE A 63 7.99 3.59 -9.74
N ASP A 64 6.96 2.74 -9.65
CA ASP A 64 5.60 3.07 -10.06
C ASP A 64 4.58 2.64 -8.99
N PRO A 65 3.70 3.55 -8.51
CA PRO A 65 3.69 4.98 -8.78
C PRO A 65 4.95 5.68 -8.23
N ARG A 66 5.16 6.95 -8.60
CA ARG A 66 6.33 7.71 -8.15
C ARG A 66 6.19 8.08 -6.66
N PRO A 67 7.12 7.68 -5.78
CA PRO A 67 7.02 7.99 -4.37
C PRO A 67 7.42 9.44 -4.08
N ASN A 68 6.91 9.98 -2.97
CA ASN A 68 7.42 11.25 -2.44
C ASN A 68 8.75 10.99 -1.69
N PHE A 69 9.78 11.79 -1.97
CA PHE A 69 11.07 11.68 -1.30
C PHE A 69 11.79 13.03 -1.20
N LYS A 70 12.79 13.09 -0.32
CA LYS A 70 13.69 14.24 -0.15
C LYS A 70 15.14 13.76 -0.14
N LEU A 71 15.97 14.39 -0.97
CA LEU A 71 17.42 14.22 -0.96
C LEU A 71 18.08 15.37 -0.20
N THR A 72 19.08 15.05 0.63
CA THR A 72 19.90 16.05 1.34
C THR A 72 21.36 15.60 1.32
N ILE A 73 22.28 16.52 1.04
CA ILE A 73 23.72 16.29 1.18
C ILE A 73 24.11 16.70 2.61
N GLU A 74 24.59 15.74 3.39
CA GLU A 74 25.04 15.92 4.75
C GLU A 74 26.57 16.19 4.80
N ALA A 75 27.13 16.30 6.00
CA ALA A 75 28.57 16.42 6.18
C ALA A 75 29.33 15.23 5.58
N HIS A 76 30.60 15.46 5.21
CA HIS A 76 31.47 14.44 4.61
C HIS A 76 30.92 13.83 3.30
N ASN A 77 30.12 14.61 2.54
CA ASN A 77 29.52 14.20 1.27
C ASN A 77 28.65 12.93 1.37
N VAL A 78 28.04 12.68 2.53
CA VAL A 78 27.01 11.65 2.69
C VAL A 78 25.71 12.16 2.06
N ILE A 79 24.99 11.30 1.34
CA ILE A 79 23.67 11.64 0.80
C ILE A 79 22.61 10.92 1.61
N ALA A 80 21.65 11.67 2.16
CA ALA A 80 20.46 11.12 2.80
C ALA A 80 19.26 11.21 1.85
N LEU A 81 18.73 10.04 1.48
CA LEU A 81 17.46 9.90 0.76
C LEU A 81 16.38 9.52 1.77
N LYS A 82 15.48 10.45 2.09
CA LYS A 82 14.28 10.18 2.89
C LYS A 82 13.13 9.85 1.95
N VAL A 83 12.56 8.66 2.08
CA VAL A 83 11.39 8.21 1.31
C VAL A 83 10.19 8.23 2.24
N PHE A 84 9.11 8.90 1.83
CA PHE A 84 7.87 8.94 2.59
C PHE A 84 6.99 7.73 2.25
N GLU A 85 6.27 7.21 3.24
CA GLU A 85 5.19 6.27 2.98
C GLU A 85 4.14 6.93 2.08
N GLY A 86 3.71 6.22 1.06
CA GLY A 86 2.75 6.71 0.08
C GLY A 86 1.38 6.07 0.23
N LEU A 87 0.37 6.77 -0.26
CA LEU A 87 -1.03 6.31 -0.22
C LEU A 87 -1.39 5.42 -1.42
N GLU A 88 -0.75 5.63 -2.57
CA GLU A 88 -1.05 4.94 -3.83
C GLU A 88 -0.37 3.56 -3.93
N LYS A 89 -0.61 2.71 -2.93
CA LYS A 89 0.00 1.38 -2.86
C LYS A 89 -0.58 0.44 -3.94
N PRO A 90 0.22 -0.50 -4.48
CA PRO A 90 1.61 -0.76 -4.18
C PRO A 90 2.59 0.09 -5.00
N TYR A 91 3.68 0.53 -4.36
CA TYR A 91 4.86 1.09 -5.02
C TYR A 91 5.76 -0.04 -5.51
N LEU A 92 5.86 -0.21 -6.83
CA LEU A 92 6.52 -1.33 -7.50
C LEU A 92 7.90 -0.95 -8.03
N TYR A 93 8.87 -1.84 -7.86
CA TYR A 93 10.15 -1.80 -8.57
C TYR A 93 10.27 -3.05 -9.45
N LYS A 94 10.38 -2.87 -10.77
CA LYS A 94 10.38 -3.98 -11.76
C LYS A 94 9.18 -4.92 -11.59
N GLY A 95 7.99 -4.35 -11.41
CA GLY A 95 6.74 -5.10 -11.26
C GLY A 95 6.57 -5.84 -9.93
N LYS A 96 7.40 -5.54 -8.92
CA LYS A 96 7.39 -6.22 -7.62
C LYS A 96 7.33 -5.21 -6.48
N ALA A 97 6.54 -5.49 -5.45
CA ALA A 97 6.54 -4.74 -4.20
C ALA A 97 7.51 -5.37 -3.20
N TYR A 98 8.12 -4.53 -2.36
CA TYR A 98 9.12 -4.95 -1.37
C TYR A 98 8.71 -4.50 0.03
N LYS A 99 9.29 -5.14 1.05
CA LYS A 99 9.18 -4.75 2.45
C LYS A 99 10.52 -4.89 3.17
N ARG A 100 10.66 -4.15 4.27
CA ARG A 100 11.75 -4.35 5.24
C ARG A 100 11.41 -5.55 6.13
N ASN A 101 12.28 -6.55 6.15
CA ASN A 101 12.27 -7.66 7.08
C ASN A 101 13.48 -7.49 8.01
N ASP A 102 13.27 -6.73 9.09
CA ASP A 102 14.33 -6.16 9.92
C ASP A 102 15.31 -5.32 9.08
N THR A 103 16.56 -5.77 8.90
CA THR A 103 17.59 -5.04 8.13
C THR A 103 17.64 -5.41 6.64
N ALA A 104 16.93 -6.46 6.22
CA ALA A 104 16.91 -6.91 4.82
C ALA A 104 15.68 -6.38 4.07
N THR A 105 15.82 -6.17 2.77
CA THR A 105 14.70 -5.81 1.89
C THR A 105 14.33 -7.02 1.03
N ILE A 106 13.11 -7.54 1.20
CA ILE A 106 12.60 -8.73 0.52
C ILE A 106 11.33 -8.43 -0.28
N GLU A 107 11.08 -9.23 -1.31
CA GLU A 107 9.81 -9.19 -2.05
C GLU A 107 8.66 -9.61 -1.13
N VAL A 108 7.52 -8.94 -1.26
CA VAL A 108 6.33 -9.27 -0.45
C VAL A 108 5.67 -10.55 -0.96
N SER A 109 4.98 -11.25 -0.07
CA SER A 109 4.18 -12.41 -0.47
C SER A 109 2.97 -12.00 -1.33
N ARG A 110 2.37 -12.94 -2.07
CA ARG A 110 1.14 -12.67 -2.86
C ARG A 110 0.00 -12.09 -2.02
N GLY A 111 -0.20 -12.61 -0.80
CA GLY A 111 -1.24 -12.10 0.10
C GLY A 111 -0.97 -10.66 0.55
N GLU A 112 0.28 -10.32 0.82
CA GLU A 112 0.66 -8.94 1.15
C GLU A 112 0.55 -8.00 -0.04
N LEU A 113 0.90 -8.45 -1.24
CA LEU A 113 0.70 -7.68 -2.47
C LEU A 113 -0.79 -7.34 -2.66
N ASN A 114 -1.67 -8.33 -2.53
CA ASN A 114 -3.11 -8.10 -2.61
C ASN A 114 -3.58 -7.06 -1.58
N ARG A 115 -3.07 -7.13 -0.34
CA ARG A 115 -3.40 -6.15 0.70
C ARG A 115 -2.91 -4.75 0.35
N LEU A 116 -1.70 -4.61 -0.19
CA LEU A 116 -1.20 -3.31 -0.65
C LEU A 116 -2.05 -2.75 -1.80
N THR A 117 -2.47 -3.59 -2.75
CA THR A 117 -3.39 -3.20 -3.83
C THR A 117 -4.70 -2.67 -3.26
N LEU A 118 -5.30 -3.36 -2.30
CA LEU A 118 -6.53 -2.86 -1.65
C LEU A 118 -6.30 -1.54 -0.90
N GLN A 119 -5.12 -1.34 -0.31
CA GLN A 119 -4.81 -0.10 0.43
C GLN A 119 -4.63 1.13 -0.47
N GLY A 120 -4.17 0.96 -1.72
CA GLY A 120 -3.98 2.09 -2.62
C GLY A 120 -5.09 2.28 -3.64
N VAL A 121 -6.04 1.36 -3.74
CA VAL A 121 -7.33 1.67 -4.35
C VAL A 121 -8.14 2.43 -3.29
N GLU A 122 -8.81 3.52 -3.68
CA GLU A 122 -9.82 4.20 -2.83
C GLU A 122 -11.08 3.33 -2.62
N LYS A 123 -10.94 2.00 -2.63
CA LYS A 123 -12.01 1.05 -2.42
C LYS A 123 -11.56 -0.03 -1.47
N THR A 124 -12.21 -0.08 -0.32
CA THR A 124 -12.07 -1.17 0.63
C THR A 124 -12.70 -2.46 0.07
N PHE A 125 -12.46 -3.59 0.74
CA PHE A 125 -12.94 -4.90 0.29
C PHE A 125 -14.47 -4.91 0.08
N ASP A 126 -15.20 -4.32 1.01
CA ASP A 126 -16.65 -4.20 1.07
C ASP A 126 -17.22 -3.32 -0.06
N GLU A 127 -16.43 -2.38 -0.60
CA GLU A 127 -16.81 -1.51 -1.72
C GLU A 127 -16.57 -2.14 -3.11
N GLN A 128 -15.96 -3.32 -3.17
CA GLN A 128 -15.72 -4.04 -4.43
C GLN A 128 -16.99 -4.74 -4.91
N LEU A 129 -17.20 -4.77 -6.23
CA LEU A 129 -18.31 -5.50 -6.83
C LEU A 129 -18.22 -6.99 -6.53
N THR A 130 -19.33 -7.57 -6.09
CA THR A 130 -19.44 -9.03 -5.96
C THR A 130 -19.69 -9.68 -7.33
N SER A 131 -19.26 -10.93 -7.47
CA SER A 131 -19.67 -11.79 -8.59
C SER A 131 -21.10 -12.31 -8.48
N THR A 132 -21.67 -12.29 -7.28
CA THR A 132 -23.00 -12.83 -6.98
C THR A 132 -24.08 -11.86 -7.47
N LYS A 133 -24.92 -12.33 -8.40
CA LYS A 133 -25.90 -11.48 -9.09
C LYS A 133 -27.24 -11.39 -8.39
N GLU A 134 -27.63 -12.46 -7.69
CA GLU A 134 -28.90 -12.55 -6.97
C GLU A 134 -28.59 -12.64 -5.48
N LEU A 135 -29.02 -11.61 -4.75
CA LEU A 135 -28.89 -11.52 -3.30
C LEU A 135 -30.27 -11.30 -2.69
N HIS A 136 -30.55 -11.99 -1.59
CA HIS A 136 -31.77 -11.84 -0.82
C HIS A 136 -31.47 -11.14 0.50
N PHE A 137 -32.39 -10.31 0.99
CA PHE A 137 -32.15 -9.39 2.11
C PHE A 137 -33.30 -9.41 3.12
N THR A 138 -33.88 -10.57 3.37
CA THR A 138 -35.03 -10.75 4.28
C THR A 138 -34.69 -10.33 5.70
N ALA A 139 -33.50 -10.70 6.20
CA ALA A 139 -33.04 -10.33 7.53
C ALA A 139 -32.80 -8.82 7.64
N LEU A 140 -32.11 -8.24 6.65
CA LEU A 140 -31.84 -6.80 6.59
C LEU A 140 -33.15 -5.99 6.45
N GLU A 141 -34.08 -6.43 5.62
CA GLU A 141 -35.39 -5.78 5.44
C GLU A 141 -36.15 -5.73 6.77
N LYS A 142 -36.20 -6.86 7.49
CA LYS A 142 -36.86 -6.93 8.80
C LYS A 142 -36.22 -5.99 9.81
N GLU A 143 -34.89 -5.97 9.90
CA GLU A 143 -34.19 -5.09 10.85
C GLU A 143 -34.40 -3.61 10.53
N LEU A 144 -34.41 -3.23 9.25
CA LEU A 144 -34.70 -1.84 8.85
C LEU A 144 -36.18 -1.48 9.07
N GLN A 145 -37.12 -2.41 8.89
CA GLN A 145 -38.53 -2.22 9.23
C GLN A 145 -38.68 -1.97 10.75
N ASP A 146 -38.03 -2.78 11.58
CA ASP A 146 -38.14 -2.72 13.04
C ASP A 146 -37.43 -1.48 13.63
N LYS A 147 -36.27 -1.09 13.10
CA LYS A 147 -35.46 0.02 13.64
C LYS A 147 -35.73 1.37 13.00
N LEU A 148 -35.99 1.39 11.69
CA LEU A 148 -36.15 2.63 10.92
C LEU A 148 -37.58 2.86 10.43
N GLY A 149 -38.48 1.89 10.59
CA GLY A 149 -39.89 2.03 10.20
C GLY A 149 -40.12 2.10 8.70
N ILE A 150 -39.18 1.60 7.88
CA ILE A 150 -39.40 1.51 6.44
C ILE A 150 -40.52 0.50 6.17
N LYS A 151 -41.26 0.66 5.05
CA LYS A 151 -42.32 -0.30 4.70
C LYS A 151 -41.79 -1.53 3.97
N LYS A 152 -40.79 -1.32 3.11
CA LYS A 152 -40.20 -2.35 2.26
C LYS A 152 -38.77 -1.93 1.92
N LEU A 153 -37.87 -2.90 1.85
CA LEU A 153 -36.53 -2.68 1.30
C LEU A 153 -36.63 -2.50 -0.23
N THR A 154 -36.06 -1.41 -0.73
CA THR A 154 -36.08 -1.06 -2.16
C THR A 154 -34.66 -0.90 -2.70
N PRO A 155 -34.46 -1.01 -4.03
CA PRO A 155 -33.17 -0.74 -4.64
C PRO A 155 -32.60 0.65 -4.31
N ASP A 156 -33.43 1.65 -4.08
CA ASP A 156 -32.96 2.99 -3.71
C ASP A 156 -32.47 3.07 -2.27
N ILE A 157 -33.06 2.29 -1.36
CA ILE A 157 -32.52 2.12 0.00
C ILE A 157 -31.17 1.38 -0.07
N LEU A 158 -31.06 0.32 -0.90
CA LEU A 158 -29.80 -0.40 -1.09
C LEU A 158 -28.70 0.53 -1.67
N LYS A 159 -29.03 1.41 -2.61
CA LYS A 159 -28.10 2.46 -3.09
C LYS A 159 -27.75 3.46 -1.99
N THR A 160 -28.71 3.84 -1.15
CA THR A 160 -28.50 4.80 -0.05
C THR A 160 -27.55 4.22 1.01
N LEU A 161 -27.64 2.92 1.25
CA LEU A 161 -26.73 2.17 2.13
C LEU A 161 -25.40 1.79 1.43
N ASP A 162 -25.20 2.26 0.20
CA ASP A 162 -24.06 1.91 -0.66
C ASP A 162 -23.85 0.40 -0.83
N LEU A 163 -24.93 -0.37 -0.87
CA LEU A 163 -24.92 -1.82 -1.14
C LEU A 163 -25.10 -2.12 -2.63
N LEU A 164 -25.75 -1.20 -3.36
CA LEU A 164 -26.06 -1.35 -4.78
C LEU A 164 -25.62 -0.11 -5.57
N SER A 165 -24.86 -0.32 -6.63
CA SER A 165 -24.43 0.71 -7.58
C SER A 165 -25.00 0.44 -8.99
N PRO A 166 -24.86 1.36 -9.96
CA PRO A 166 -25.20 1.07 -11.35
C PRO A 166 -24.44 -0.13 -11.95
N ALA A 167 -23.28 -0.49 -11.38
CA ALA A 167 -22.48 -1.63 -11.81
C ALA A 167 -22.89 -2.96 -11.13
N GLY A 168 -23.75 -2.91 -10.11
CA GLY A 168 -24.21 -4.08 -9.35
C GLY A 168 -23.97 -3.95 -7.84
N TYR A 169 -24.19 -5.07 -7.15
CA TYR A 169 -23.94 -5.22 -5.73
C TYR A 169 -22.44 -5.24 -5.40
N ASN A 170 -22.08 -4.80 -4.20
CA ASN A 170 -20.72 -4.92 -3.67
C ASN A 170 -20.62 -6.03 -2.61
N HIS A 171 -19.42 -6.31 -2.11
CA HIS A 171 -19.22 -7.32 -1.06
C HIS A 171 -19.92 -6.94 0.25
N ALA A 172 -20.14 -5.65 0.56
CA ALA A 172 -20.96 -5.25 1.70
C ALA A 172 -22.40 -5.80 1.58
N ALA A 173 -22.97 -5.71 0.38
CA ALA A 173 -24.28 -6.28 0.08
C ALA A 173 -24.30 -7.79 0.24
N GLU A 174 -23.29 -8.48 -0.30
CA GLU A 174 -23.19 -9.94 -0.15
C GLU A 174 -23.04 -10.36 1.32
N LEU A 175 -22.23 -9.64 2.11
CA LEU A 175 -22.09 -9.89 3.56
C LEU A 175 -23.39 -9.67 4.35
N LEU A 176 -24.26 -8.77 3.89
CA LEU A 176 -25.57 -8.49 4.50
C LEU A 176 -26.72 -9.30 3.89
N ALA A 177 -26.44 -10.12 2.87
CA ALA A 177 -27.44 -10.97 2.23
C ALA A 177 -27.73 -12.20 3.09
N ASP A 178 -28.95 -12.72 2.99
CA ASP A 178 -29.43 -13.88 3.76
C ASP A 178 -28.52 -15.10 3.59
N GLU A 179 -27.89 -15.24 2.43
CA GLU A 179 -26.91 -16.28 2.10
C GLU A 179 -25.69 -15.64 1.43
N ASN A 180 -24.49 -16.07 1.81
CA ASN A 180 -23.24 -15.62 1.23
C ASN A 180 -22.15 -16.71 1.29
N ASP A 181 -21.14 -16.59 0.44
CA ASP A 181 -20.03 -17.56 0.36
C ASP A 181 -18.85 -17.22 1.30
N PHE A 182 -18.98 -16.21 2.18
CA PHE A 182 -17.91 -15.82 3.10
C PHE A 182 -17.85 -16.73 4.32
N THR A 183 -16.75 -17.47 4.44
CA THR A 183 -16.54 -18.37 5.57
C THR A 183 -16.51 -17.62 6.90
N GLY A 184 -17.37 -18.04 7.84
CA GLY A 184 -17.43 -17.47 9.19
C GLY A 184 -18.27 -16.19 9.30
N VAL A 185 -18.98 -15.82 8.24
CA VAL A 185 -19.96 -14.73 8.23
C VAL A 185 -21.32 -15.31 7.85
N ASP A 186 -21.79 -16.26 8.64
CA ASP A 186 -23.16 -16.76 8.50
C ASP A 186 -24.08 -15.82 9.30
N LEU A 187 -25.14 -15.31 8.66
CA LEU A 187 -26.22 -14.62 9.36
C LEU A 187 -27.00 -15.66 10.18
N VAL A 188 -26.89 -15.59 11.51
CA VAL A 188 -27.63 -16.41 12.48
C VAL A 188 -28.92 -15.72 12.89
#